data_AF-A0AA39IT66-F1
#
_entry.id   AF-A0AA39IT66-F1
#
_cell.length_a   1.000
_cell.length_b   1.000
_cell.length_c   1.000
_cell.angle_alpha   90.00
_cell.angle_beta   90.00
_cell.angle_gamma   90.00
#
_symmetry.space_group_name_H-M   'P 1'
#
loop_
_entity.id
_entity.type
_entity.pdbx_description
1 polymer ?
#
loop_
_entity_poly.entity_id
_entity_poly.type
_entity_poly.pdbx_seq_one_letter_code
_entity_poly.pdbx_strand_id
1 'polypeptide(L)'
;MKSLFKIAAGKIAKNKKLVETLPKPIFNRIQKYEHLNAFKRHFAKFPEIPDECFVFKPDFFVNAERTLRNAEKILDPLVMFQYYLAAGYVSRLEELWKQYSATQKEQIMDRNPFGKYFADLFDYGQTVPVSNARYYEKARNFKYLSLSHYFFSVCPVPAQIVLLLSELNITLESVSQSRWQSNCAHLYRLLQLKNFSIDFNQMSEQGKELLREDIKRNQKNFSRLPRSCRIEEVDAFMCGSL
;
A
#
# COMPACT_ATOMS: atom_id res chain seq x y z
N MET A 1 5.20 -29.96 10.71
CA MET A 1 5.32 -30.76 9.46
C MET A 1 4.55 -30.07 8.34
N LYS A 2 5.19 -29.79 7.19
CA LYS A 2 4.46 -29.26 6.02
C LYS A 2 3.66 -30.42 5.40
N SER A 3 2.34 -30.26 5.28
CA SER A 3 1.48 -31.25 4.63
C SER A 3 2.01 -31.60 3.23
N LEU A 4 2.02 -32.89 2.88
CA LEU A 4 2.38 -33.37 1.54
C LEU A 4 1.58 -32.65 0.45
N PHE A 5 0.33 -32.29 0.75
CA PHE A 5 -0.49 -31.49 -0.16
C PHE A 5 0.12 -30.10 -0.42
N LYS A 6 0.63 -29.39 0.58
CA LYS A 6 1.25 -28.06 0.42
C LYS A 6 2.50 -28.13 -0.47
N ILE A 7 3.27 -29.21 -0.34
CA ILE A 7 4.47 -29.45 -1.17
C ILE A 7 4.07 -29.75 -2.61
N ALA A 8 3.11 -30.67 -2.81
CA ALA A 8 2.61 -31.03 -4.13
C ALA A 8 1.93 -29.85 -4.84
N ALA A 9 1.03 -29.14 -4.14
CA ALA A 9 0.35 -27.96 -4.66
C ALA A 9 1.33 -26.87 -5.07
N GLY A 10 2.39 -26.62 -4.29
CA GLY A 10 3.43 -25.66 -4.66
C GLY A 10 4.26 -26.05 -5.89
N LYS A 11 4.42 -27.36 -6.17
CA LYS A 11 5.06 -27.84 -7.40
C LYS A 11 4.12 -27.76 -8.60
N ILE A 12 2.86 -28.14 -8.43
CA ILE A 12 1.83 -28.14 -9.48
C ILE A 12 1.50 -26.71 -9.91
N ALA A 13 1.36 -25.78 -8.97
CA ALA A 13 1.19 -24.34 -9.17
C ALA A 13 2.19 -23.73 -10.18
N LYS A 14 3.44 -24.23 -10.19
CA LYS A 14 4.49 -23.73 -11.09
C LYS A 14 4.31 -24.20 -12.54
N ASN A 15 3.46 -25.20 -12.79
CA ASN A 15 3.21 -25.75 -14.12
C ASN A 15 1.78 -25.41 -14.58
N LYS A 16 1.60 -24.26 -15.23
CA LYS A 16 0.30 -23.74 -15.68
C LYS A 16 -0.50 -24.74 -16.52
N LYS A 17 0.16 -25.47 -17.44
CA LYS A 17 -0.50 -26.48 -18.29
C LYS A 17 -1.08 -27.64 -17.48
N LEU A 18 -0.43 -28.00 -16.36
CA LEU A 18 -0.89 -29.07 -15.49
C LEU A 18 -2.05 -28.62 -14.60
N VAL A 19 -2.12 -27.33 -14.25
CA VAL A 19 -3.19 -26.78 -13.39
C VAL A 19 -4.54 -26.80 -14.11
N GLU A 20 -4.55 -26.49 -15.41
CA GLU A 20 -5.77 -26.42 -16.24
C GLU A 20 -6.43 -27.79 -16.49
N THR A 21 -5.69 -28.88 -16.34
CA THR A 21 -6.19 -30.25 -16.54
C THR A 21 -6.70 -30.91 -15.26
N LEU A 22 -6.65 -30.21 -14.12
CA LEU A 22 -7.03 -30.79 -12.84
C LEU A 22 -8.55 -30.85 -12.65
N PRO A 23 -9.07 -31.87 -11.94
CA PRO A 23 -10.44 -31.87 -11.46
C PRO A 23 -10.75 -30.59 -10.66
N LYS A 24 -11.93 -30.01 -10.90
CA LYS A 24 -12.38 -28.74 -10.28
C LYS A 24 -12.14 -28.67 -8.76
N PRO A 25 -12.41 -29.72 -7.95
CA PRO A 25 -12.12 -29.66 -6.51
C PRO A 25 -10.62 -29.51 -6.18
N ILE A 26 -9.73 -30.15 -6.96
CA ILE A 26 -8.28 -30.07 -6.78
C ILE A 26 -7.78 -28.70 -7.24
N PHE A 27 -8.22 -28.25 -8.42
CA PHE A 27 -7.93 -26.91 -8.93
C PHE A 27 -8.28 -25.83 -7.89
N ASN A 28 -9.50 -25.87 -7.33
CA ASN A 28 -9.94 -24.92 -6.31
C ASN A 28 -9.04 -24.92 -5.06
N ARG A 29 -8.57 -26.10 -4.62
CA ARG A 29 -7.66 -26.20 -3.46
C ARG A 29 -6.29 -25.61 -3.76
N ILE A 30 -5.77 -25.81 -4.97
CA ILE A 30 -4.49 -25.22 -5.40
C ILE A 30 -4.62 -23.70 -5.46
N GLN A 31 -5.68 -23.17 -6.06
CA GLN A 31 -5.94 -21.72 -6.12
C GLN A 31 -5.97 -21.09 -4.73
N LYS A 32 -6.74 -21.68 -3.79
CA LYS A 32 -6.76 -21.21 -2.39
C LYS A 32 -5.37 -21.22 -1.76
N TYR A 33 -4.58 -22.26 -2.00
CA TYR A 33 -3.22 -22.36 -1.46
C TYR A 33 -2.27 -21.31 -2.04
N GLU A 34 -2.37 -21.02 -3.34
CA GLU A 34 -1.59 -19.94 -3.98
C GLU A 34 -1.94 -18.57 -3.40
N HIS A 35 -3.23 -18.26 -3.25
CA HIS A 35 -3.67 -16.99 -2.66
C HIS A 35 -3.30 -16.88 -1.18
N LEU A 36 -3.38 -17.97 -0.42
CA LEU A 36 -2.89 -18.05 0.95
C LEU A 36 -1.40 -17.70 1.03
N ASN A 37 -0.58 -18.31 0.18
CA ASN A 37 0.86 -18.04 0.14
C ASN A 37 1.19 -16.63 -0.33
N ALA A 38 0.41 -16.08 -1.26
CA ALA A 38 0.55 -14.68 -1.67
C ALA A 38 0.28 -13.74 -0.49
N PHE A 39 -0.79 -13.97 0.27
CA PHE A 39 -1.12 -13.21 1.48
C PHE A 39 -0.01 -13.34 2.53
N LYS A 40 0.42 -14.56 2.87
CA LYS A 40 1.49 -14.78 3.86
C LYS A 40 2.80 -14.11 3.46
N ARG A 41 3.16 -14.13 2.18
CA ARG A 41 4.34 -13.40 1.67
C ARG A 41 4.19 -11.89 1.81
N HIS A 42 3.00 -11.35 1.56
CA HIS A 42 2.74 -9.91 1.72
C HIS A 42 2.94 -9.45 3.17
N PHE A 43 2.59 -10.31 4.13
CA PHE A 43 2.68 -10.04 5.57
C PHE A 43 3.81 -10.79 6.28
N ALA A 44 4.84 -11.23 5.56
CA ALA A 44 5.88 -12.15 6.08
C ALA A 44 6.70 -11.59 7.26
N LYS A 45 6.65 -10.28 7.50
CA LYS A 45 7.32 -9.62 8.62
C LYS A 45 6.58 -9.70 9.95
N PHE A 46 5.34 -10.20 9.94
CA PHE A 46 4.50 -10.33 11.12
C PHE A 46 4.40 -11.80 11.55
N PRO A 47 4.10 -12.07 12.83
CA PRO A 47 3.77 -13.42 13.29
C PRO A 47 2.68 -14.06 12.44
N GLU A 48 2.86 -15.31 12.05
CA GLU A 48 1.98 -15.99 11.09
C GLU A 48 0.54 -16.11 11.61
N ILE A 49 -0.43 -15.70 10.80
CA ILE A 49 -1.85 -15.97 11.07
C ILE A 49 -2.09 -17.48 10.95
N PRO A 50 -2.72 -18.12 11.95
CA PRO A 50 -3.10 -19.52 11.89
C PRO A 50 -4.02 -19.84 10.70
N ASP A 51 -3.85 -21.03 10.11
CA ASP A 51 -4.54 -21.41 8.86
C ASP A 51 -6.07 -21.40 9.03
N GLU A 52 -6.56 -21.71 10.23
CA GLU A 52 -7.97 -21.72 10.61
C GLU A 52 -8.65 -20.34 10.58
N CYS A 53 -7.87 -19.25 10.63
CA CYS A 53 -8.44 -17.89 10.54
C CYS A 53 -8.76 -17.49 9.10
N PHE A 54 -8.16 -18.15 8.09
CA PHE A 54 -8.28 -17.71 6.70
C PHE A 54 -9.67 -17.96 6.12
N VAL A 55 -10.28 -16.87 5.68
CA VAL A 55 -11.56 -16.89 4.98
C VAL A 55 -11.31 -16.58 3.51
N PHE A 56 -11.86 -17.41 2.62
CA PHE A 56 -11.72 -17.24 1.17
C PHE A 56 -13.02 -16.75 0.54
N LYS A 57 -12.91 -15.84 -0.43
CA LYS A 57 -14.00 -15.40 -1.29
C LYS A 57 -14.36 -16.47 -2.34
N PRO A 58 -15.49 -16.34 -3.07
CA PRO A 58 -15.86 -17.27 -4.14
C PRO A 58 -14.82 -17.41 -5.25
N ASP A 59 -14.04 -16.37 -5.50
CA ASP A 59 -12.93 -16.29 -6.46
C ASP A 59 -11.58 -16.80 -5.88
N PHE A 60 -11.63 -17.47 -4.73
CA PHE A 60 -10.47 -18.06 -4.02
C PHE A 60 -9.46 -17.06 -3.45
N PHE A 61 -9.67 -15.76 -3.60
CA PHE A 61 -8.83 -14.76 -2.94
C PHE A 61 -9.09 -14.76 -1.43
N VAL A 62 -8.04 -14.48 -0.66
CA VAL A 62 -8.17 -14.29 0.78
C VAL A 62 -9.05 -13.05 1.04
N ASN A 63 -10.11 -13.24 1.81
CA ASN A 63 -10.86 -12.14 2.38
C ASN A 63 -10.06 -11.57 3.55
N ALA A 64 -9.22 -10.57 3.26
CA ALA A 64 -8.32 -9.99 4.25
C ALA A 64 -9.06 -9.48 5.48
N GLU A 65 -10.16 -8.74 5.30
CA GLU A 65 -10.96 -8.21 6.42
C GLU A 65 -11.48 -9.32 7.34
N ARG A 66 -12.18 -10.33 6.79
CA ARG A 66 -12.72 -11.42 7.62
C ARG A 66 -11.61 -12.28 8.23
N THR A 67 -10.49 -12.47 7.53
CA THR A 67 -9.32 -13.19 8.03
C THR A 67 -8.71 -12.48 9.23
N LEU A 68 -8.52 -11.15 9.15
CA LEU A 68 -7.99 -10.36 10.26
C LEU A 68 -8.96 -10.32 11.45
N ARG A 69 -10.27 -10.19 11.21
CA ARG A 69 -11.28 -10.29 12.27
C ARG A 69 -11.25 -11.64 13.00
N ASN A 70 -10.96 -12.74 12.30
CA ASN A 70 -10.78 -14.04 12.93
C ASN A 70 -9.48 -14.11 13.73
N ALA A 71 -8.38 -13.59 13.17
CA ALA A 71 -7.07 -13.57 13.81
C ALA A 71 -7.03 -12.71 15.08
N GLU A 72 -7.87 -11.67 15.14
CA GLU A 72 -7.99 -10.77 16.28
C GLU A 72 -8.31 -11.47 17.60
N LYS A 73 -9.01 -12.61 17.54
CA LYS A 73 -9.43 -13.37 18.73
C LYS A 73 -8.29 -14.16 19.38
N ILE A 74 -7.16 -14.31 18.68
CA ILE A 74 -6.09 -15.23 19.07
C ILE A 74 -4.70 -14.59 19.03
N LEU A 75 -4.52 -13.54 18.24
CA LEU A 75 -3.24 -12.84 18.14
C LEU A 75 -3.15 -11.71 19.15
N ASP A 76 -1.92 -11.42 19.56
CA ASP A 76 -1.61 -10.31 20.46
C ASP A 76 -2.06 -8.96 19.86
N PRO A 77 -2.61 -8.04 20.68
CA PRO A 77 -3.06 -6.73 20.23
C PRO A 77 -2.03 -5.90 19.46
N LEU A 78 -0.74 -5.92 19.85
CA LEU A 78 0.31 -5.20 19.12
C LEU A 78 0.49 -5.77 17.71
N VAL A 79 0.42 -7.10 17.59
CA VAL A 79 0.50 -7.80 16.30
C VAL A 79 -0.72 -7.45 15.44
N MET A 80 -1.92 -7.48 16.01
CA MET A 80 -3.14 -7.11 15.30
C MET A 80 -3.13 -5.66 14.83
N PHE A 81 -2.64 -4.74 15.67
CA PHE A 81 -2.46 -3.34 15.29
C PHE A 81 -1.55 -3.21 14.07
N GLN A 82 -0.42 -3.93 14.03
CA GLN A 82 0.48 -3.92 12.88
C GLN A 82 -0.16 -4.48 11.60
N TYR A 83 -0.96 -5.55 11.70
CA TYR A 83 -1.70 -6.11 10.58
C TYR A 83 -2.72 -5.12 9.99
N TYR A 84 -3.56 -4.54 10.85
CA TYR A 84 -4.58 -3.57 10.43
C TYR A 84 -3.94 -2.30 9.86
N LEU A 85 -2.83 -1.86 10.43
CA LEU A 85 -2.05 -0.73 9.94
C LEU A 85 -1.44 -1.00 8.55
N ALA A 86 -0.86 -2.18 8.35
CA ALA A 86 -0.32 -2.58 7.05
C ALA A 86 -1.40 -2.73 5.98
N ALA A 87 -2.59 -3.20 6.37
CA ALA A 87 -3.75 -3.32 5.50
C ALA A 87 -4.44 -1.97 5.20
N GLY A 88 -4.19 -0.93 6.01
CA GLY A 88 -4.84 0.38 5.91
C GLY A 88 -6.26 0.42 6.45
N TYR A 89 -6.63 -0.48 7.37
CA TYR A 89 -7.97 -0.53 7.98
C TYR A 89 -8.06 0.40 9.20
N VAL A 90 -7.97 1.71 8.93
CA VAL A 90 -7.91 2.76 9.96
C VAL A 90 -9.14 2.77 10.87
N SER A 91 -10.35 2.62 10.32
CA SER A 91 -11.58 2.57 11.13
C SER A 91 -11.57 1.42 12.15
N ARG A 92 -11.03 0.25 11.76
CA ARG A 92 -10.90 -0.88 12.67
C ARG A 92 -9.81 -0.65 13.72
N LEU A 93 -8.73 0.05 13.37
CA LEU A 93 -7.71 0.47 14.34
C LEU A 93 -8.32 1.36 15.42
N GLU A 94 -9.20 2.30 15.05
CA GLU A 94 -9.88 3.18 16.01
C GLU A 94 -10.78 2.38 16.97
N GLU A 95 -11.59 1.45 16.43
CA GLU A 95 -12.45 0.57 17.23
C GLU A 95 -11.65 -0.27 18.23
N LEU A 96 -10.49 -0.78 17.81
CA LEU A 96 -9.59 -1.56 18.65
C LEU A 96 -8.89 -0.70 19.69
N TRP A 97 -8.48 0.49 19.32
CA TRP A 97 -7.83 1.44 20.22
C TRP A 97 -8.70 1.73 21.44
N LYS A 98 -10.03 1.85 21.25
CA LYS A 98 -10.99 2.04 22.35
C LYS A 98 -11.08 0.85 23.30
N GLN A 99 -10.73 -0.35 22.85
CA GLN A 99 -10.78 -1.59 23.64
C GLN A 99 -9.45 -1.92 24.31
N TYR A 100 -8.34 -1.32 23.86
CA TYR A 100 -7.02 -1.60 24.40
C TYR A 100 -6.82 -1.02 25.79
N SER A 101 -6.16 -1.79 26.65
CA SER A 101 -5.73 -1.34 27.97
C SER A 101 -4.65 -0.26 27.86
N ALA A 102 -4.45 0.53 28.92
CA ALA A 102 -3.42 1.56 28.96
C ALA A 102 -2.02 0.98 28.63
N THR A 103 -1.68 -0.19 29.19
CA THR A 103 -0.42 -0.88 28.91
C THR A 103 -0.28 -1.29 27.44
N GLN A 104 -1.35 -1.75 26.80
CA GLN A 104 -1.32 -2.10 25.38
C GLN A 104 -1.13 -0.86 24.50
N LYS A 105 -1.82 0.24 24.81
CA LYS A 105 -1.67 1.53 24.13
C LYS A 105 -0.22 2.05 24.23
N GLU A 106 0.36 2.01 25.43
CA GLU A 106 1.76 2.39 25.68
C GLU A 106 2.73 1.55 24.84
N GLN A 107 2.58 0.23 24.85
CA GLN A 107 3.40 -0.66 24.02
C GLN A 107 3.29 -0.36 22.52
N ILE A 108 2.10 -0.03 22.02
CA ILE A 108 1.89 0.34 20.63
C ILE A 108 2.59 1.67 20.32
N MET A 109 2.45 2.68 21.18
CA MET A 109 3.11 3.98 20.99
C MET A 109 4.63 3.86 20.96
N ASP A 110 5.20 3.04 21.84
CA ASP A 110 6.66 2.86 21.95
C ASP A 110 7.25 2.03 20.82
N ARG A 111 6.55 0.96 20.41
CA ARG A 111 7.12 -0.06 19.50
C ARG A 111 6.67 0.11 18.06
N ASN A 112 5.59 0.86 17.80
CA ASN A 112 5.09 1.07 16.45
C ASN A 112 5.50 2.44 15.91
N PRO A 113 6.13 2.52 14.73
CA PRO A 113 6.53 3.80 14.12
C PRO A 113 5.39 4.80 13.86
N PHE A 114 4.15 4.34 13.88
CA PHE A 114 2.93 5.13 13.68
C PHE A 114 2.04 5.15 14.93
N GLY A 115 2.46 4.49 16.03
CA GLY A 115 1.65 4.34 17.23
C GLY A 115 1.25 5.69 17.82
N LYS A 116 2.22 6.61 18.00
CA LYS A 116 1.94 7.96 18.47
C LYS A 116 0.95 8.73 17.58
N TYR A 117 1.13 8.66 16.26
CA TYR A 117 0.21 9.34 15.32
C TYR A 117 -1.24 8.88 15.51
N PHE A 118 -1.43 7.57 15.58
CA PHE A 118 -2.77 7.00 15.72
C PHE A 118 -3.33 7.18 17.13
N ALA A 119 -2.50 7.18 18.17
CA ALA A 119 -2.92 7.55 19.52
C ALA A 119 -3.46 8.99 19.54
N ASP A 120 -2.69 9.94 19.01
CA ASP A 120 -3.09 11.35 18.95
C ASP A 120 -4.40 11.53 18.16
N LEU A 121 -4.51 10.84 17.01
CA LEU A 121 -5.72 10.84 16.17
C LEU A 121 -6.93 10.27 16.91
N PHE A 122 -6.80 9.12 17.56
CA PHE A 122 -7.94 8.39 18.13
C PHE A 122 -8.37 8.93 19.49
N ASP A 123 -7.45 9.43 20.31
CA ASP A 123 -7.78 9.95 21.64
C ASP A 123 -8.23 11.44 21.58
N TYR A 124 -7.70 12.24 20.64
CA TYR A 124 -7.98 13.68 20.58
C TYR A 124 -8.65 14.15 19.29
N GLY A 125 -8.78 13.30 18.27
CA GLY A 125 -9.32 13.71 16.96
C GLY A 125 -8.43 14.69 16.21
N GLN A 126 -7.15 14.81 16.59
CA GLN A 126 -6.22 15.80 16.05
C GLN A 126 -4.95 15.14 15.53
N THR A 127 -4.50 15.57 14.36
CA THR A 127 -3.15 15.29 13.85
C THR A 127 -2.57 16.54 13.24
N VAL A 128 -1.24 16.70 13.30
CA VAL A 128 -0.56 17.87 12.72
C VAL A 128 -0.41 17.65 11.22
N PRO A 129 -0.99 18.50 10.34
CA PRO A 129 -0.99 18.26 8.88
C PRO A 129 0.40 18.15 8.26
N VAL A 130 1.38 18.90 8.77
CA VAL A 130 2.79 18.84 8.33
C VAL A 130 3.42 17.47 8.63
N SER A 131 2.99 16.81 9.70
CA SER A 131 3.48 15.47 10.03
C SER A 131 2.98 14.40 9.06
N ASN A 132 1.85 14.61 8.38
CA ASN A 132 1.23 13.63 7.49
C ASN A 132 2.13 13.31 6.28
N ALA A 133 2.84 14.29 5.73
CA ALA A 133 3.81 14.05 4.65
C ALA A 133 4.99 13.18 5.12
N ARG A 134 5.49 13.41 6.35
CA ARG A 134 6.54 12.57 6.95
C ARG A 134 6.03 11.15 7.21
N TYR A 135 4.79 11.00 7.66
CA TYR A 135 4.18 9.69 7.85
C TYR A 135 3.86 8.98 6.53
N TYR A 136 3.53 9.73 5.47
CA TYR A 136 3.42 9.22 4.11
C TYR A 136 4.74 8.58 3.67
N GLU A 137 5.85 9.31 3.75
CA GLU A 137 7.19 8.80 3.37
C GLU A 137 7.56 7.58 4.21
N LYS A 138 7.28 7.62 5.52
CA LYS A 138 7.49 6.48 6.40
C LYS A 138 6.67 5.27 5.95
N ALA A 139 5.37 5.42 5.70
CA ALA A 139 4.51 4.34 5.22
C ALA A 139 4.99 3.78 3.88
N ARG A 140 5.41 4.66 2.97
CA ARG A 140 5.99 4.30 1.67
C ARG A 140 7.26 3.44 1.83
N ASN A 141 8.17 3.84 2.72
CA ASN A 141 9.41 3.12 3.01
C ASN A 141 9.16 1.75 3.67
N PHE A 142 8.17 1.66 4.56
CA PHE A 142 7.73 0.40 5.16
C PHE A 142 6.91 -0.49 4.20
N LYS A 143 6.63 0.00 2.98
CA LYS A 143 5.76 -0.62 1.96
C LYS A 143 4.32 -0.84 2.43
N TYR A 144 3.84 0.00 3.34
CA TYR A 144 2.43 0.05 3.74
C TYR A 144 1.68 0.95 2.77
N LEU A 145 1.44 0.46 1.56
CA LEU A 145 0.88 1.29 0.47
C LEU A 145 -0.53 1.80 0.80
N SER A 146 -1.40 0.96 1.37
CA SER A 146 -2.73 1.41 1.81
C SER A 146 -2.64 2.53 2.84
N LEU A 147 -1.64 2.47 3.72
CA LEU A 147 -1.42 3.49 4.72
C LEU A 147 -0.80 4.76 4.14
N SER A 148 0.10 4.67 3.16
CA SER A 148 0.58 5.86 2.46
C SER A 148 -0.55 6.53 1.68
N HIS A 149 -1.48 5.77 1.08
CA HIS A 149 -2.70 6.33 0.48
C HIS A 149 -3.56 7.08 1.50
N TYR A 150 -3.73 6.53 2.69
CA TYR A 150 -4.41 7.22 3.80
C TYR A 150 -3.71 8.53 4.15
N PHE A 151 -2.39 8.51 4.38
CA PHE A 151 -1.64 9.73 4.72
C PHE A 151 -1.70 10.77 3.61
N PHE A 152 -1.68 10.34 2.34
CA PHE A 152 -1.88 11.22 1.20
C PHE A 152 -3.26 11.90 1.25
N SER A 153 -4.34 11.15 1.48
CA SER A 153 -5.69 11.73 1.47
C SER A 153 -5.96 12.70 2.63
N VAL A 154 -5.22 12.58 3.75
CA VAL A 154 -5.33 13.50 4.89
C VAL A 154 -4.26 14.61 4.88
N CYS A 155 -3.38 14.66 3.88
CA CYS A 155 -2.45 15.77 3.70
C CYS A 155 -3.20 17.02 3.20
N PRO A 156 -2.73 18.24 3.53
CA PRO A 156 -3.23 19.44 2.88
C PRO A 156 -2.85 19.45 1.39
N VAL A 157 -3.66 20.08 0.54
CA VAL A 157 -3.46 20.10 -0.92
C VAL A 157 -2.04 20.46 -1.35
N PRO A 158 -1.37 21.51 -0.79
CA PRO A 158 0.01 21.81 -1.15
C PRO A 158 0.98 20.63 -0.91
N ALA A 159 0.79 19.89 0.17
CA ALA A 159 1.60 18.69 0.45
C ALA A 159 1.25 17.54 -0.50
N GLN A 160 -0.04 17.35 -0.83
CA GLN A 160 -0.46 16.35 -1.82
C GLN A 160 0.17 16.60 -3.19
N ILE A 161 0.25 17.86 -3.64
CA ILE A 161 0.94 18.24 -4.89
C ILE A 161 2.40 17.80 -4.85
N VAL A 162 3.14 18.17 -3.79
CA VAL A 162 4.56 17.81 -3.64
C VAL A 162 4.75 16.29 -3.63
N LEU A 163 3.94 15.56 -2.87
CA LEU A 163 4.01 14.10 -2.81
C LEU A 163 3.72 13.45 -4.16
N LEU A 164 2.73 13.96 -4.90
CA LEU A 164 2.35 13.42 -6.20
C LEU A 164 3.45 13.64 -7.25
N LEU A 165 4.07 14.83 -7.27
CA LEU A 165 5.20 15.11 -8.15
C LEU A 165 6.45 14.32 -7.76
N SER A 166 6.69 14.11 -6.47
CA SER A 166 7.77 13.25 -5.98
C SER A 166 7.57 11.79 -6.43
N GLU A 167 6.35 11.24 -6.34
CA GLU A 167 6.07 9.87 -6.81
C GLU A 167 6.11 9.74 -8.34
N LEU A 168 5.77 10.81 -9.07
CA LEU A 168 6.05 10.89 -10.49
C LEU A 168 7.56 10.77 -10.74
N ASN A 169 8.40 11.58 -10.07
CA ASN A 169 9.84 11.52 -10.27
C ASN A 169 10.43 10.14 -9.91
N ILE A 170 10.03 9.56 -8.77
CA ILE A 170 10.41 8.18 -8.37
C ILE A 170 10.00 7.15 -9.45
N THR A 171 8.84 7.32 -10.07
CA THR A 171 8.39 6.47 -11.17
C THR A 171 9.28 6.65 -12.40
N LEU A 172 9.62 7.89 -12.75
CA LEU A 172 10.44 8.22 -13.91
C LEU A 172 11.90 7.75 -13.76
N GLU A 173 12.50 7.88 -12.59
CA GLU A 173 13.89 7.46 -12.30
C GLU A 173 14.05 5.94 -12.13
N SER A 174 12.95 5.17 -12.19
CA SER A 174 12.98 3.73 -11.98
C SER A 174 13.78 3.01 -13.07
N VAL A 175 14.93 2.46 -12.68
CA VAL A 175 15.86 1.75 -13.60
C VAL A 175 15.33 0.39 -14.04
N SER A 176 14.60 -0.34 -13.17
CA SER A 176 14.06 -1.66 -13.51
C SER A 176 12.59 -1.60 -13.91
N GLN A 177 12.21 -2.39 -14.92
CA GLN A 177 10.83 -2.47 -15.40
C GLN A 177 9.85 -2.88 -14.31
N SER A 178 10.25 -3.79 -13.40
CA SER A 178 9.40 -4.23 -12.29
C SER A 178 9.16 -3.14 -11.25
N ARG A 179 10.19 -2.33 -10.92
CA ARG A 179 10.03 -1.17 -10.03
C ARG A 179 9.19 -0.09 -10.68
N TRP A 180 9.45 0.21 -11.95
CA TRP A 180 8.67 1.18 -12.73
C TRP A 180 7.18 0.81 -12.74
N GLN A 181 6.84 -0.47 -12.99
CA GLN A 181 5.45 -0.94 -12.95
C GLN A 181 4.83 -0.79 -11.56
N SER A 182 5.56 -1.17 -10.50
CA SER A 182 5.07 -1.01 -9.13
C SER A 182 4.86 0.45 -8.74
N ASN A 183 5.76 1.34 -9.16
CA ASN A 183 5.68 2.77 -8.87
C ASN A 183 4.56 3.44 -9.68
N CYS A 184 4.38 3.11 -10.96
CA CYS A 184 3.22 3.57 -11.73
C CYS A 184 1.91 3.05 -11.14
N ALA A 185 1.82 1.79 -10.71
CA ALA A 185 0.62 1.29 -10.03
C ALA A 185 0.31 2.08 -8.74
N HIS A 186 1.34 2.47 -7.99
CA HIS A 186 1.19 3.32 -6.81
C HIS A 186 0.75 4.75 -7.18
N LEU A 187 1.42 5.38 -8.15
CA LEU A 187 1.09 6.71 -8.67
C LEU A 187 -0.36 6.77 -9.19
N TYR A 188 -0.80 5.76 -9.94
CA TYR A 188 -2.18 5.63 -10.38
C TYR A 188 -3.16 5.66 -9.20
N ARG A 189 -2.87 4.95 -8.10
CA ARG A 189 -3.73 4.95 -6.92
C ARG A 189 -3.80 6.33 -6.25
N LEU A 190 -2.69 7.08 -6.21
CA LEU A 190 -2.72 8.46 -5.72
C LEU A 190 -3.56 9.37 -6.62
N LEU A 191 -3.46 9.20 -7.95
CA LEU A 191 -4.27 9.95 -8.91
C LEU A 191 -5.77 9.67 -8.77
N GLN A 192 -6.15 8.46 -8.37
CA GLN A 192 -7.56 8.15 -8.04
C GLN A 192 -8.07 8.89 -6.79
N LEU A 193 -7.16 9.32 -5.90
CA LEU A 193 -7.48 10.10 -4.70
C LEU A 193 -7.37 11.61 -4.94
N LYS A 194 -6.78 12.04 -6.06
CA LYS A 194 -6.61 13.45 -6.42
C LYS A 194 -7.98 14.08 -6.68
N ASN A 195 -8.32 15.08 -5.88
CA ASN A 195 -9.53 15.90 -6.00
C ASN A 195 -9.20 17.40 -6.13
N PHE A 196 -7.97 17.72 -6.53
CA PHE A 196 -7.44 19.08 -6.68
C PHE A 196 -6.79 19.24 -8.05
N SER A 197 -6.49 20.47 -8.45
CA SER A 197 -5.69 20.78 -9.64
C SER A 197 -4.33 21.33 -9.26
N ILE A 198 -3.32 21.10 -10.10
CA ILE A 198 -1.96 21.63 -9.91
C ILE A 198 -1.83 22.92 -10.71
N ASP A 199 -1.79 24.06 -10.02
CA ASP A 199 -1.45 25.34 -10.64
C ASP A 199 0.07 25.57 -10.57
N PHE A 200 0.75 25.30 -11.68
CA PHE A 200 2.19 25.53 -11.76
C PHE A 200 2.56 27.00 -11.58
N ASN A 201 1.67 27.97 -11.80
CA ASN A 201 2.00 29.38 -11.57
C ASN A 201 2.29 29.70 -10.10
N GLN A 202 1.76 28.89 -9.18
CA GLN A 202 2.02 29.00 -7.75
C GLN A 202 3.31 28.30 -7.31
N MET A 203 3.97 27.57 -8.22
CA MET A 203 5.26 26.94 -7.97
C MET A 203 6.40 27.93 -8.26
N SER A 204 7.48 27.84 -7.48
CA SER A 204 8.69 28.61 -7.76
C SER A 204 9.29 28.26 -9.12
N GLU A 205 9.94 29.22 -9.77
CA GLU A 205 10.63 28.98 -11.05
C GLU A 205 11.70 27.89 -10.93
N GLN A 206 12.40 27.83 -9.79
CA GLN A 206 13.34 26.76 -9.50
C GLN A 206 12.66 25.38 -9.46
N GLY A 207 11.49 25.28 -8.84
CA GLY A 207 10.73 24.02 -8.79
C GLY A 207 10.26 23.58 -10.17
N LYS A 208 9.80 24.54 -10.99
CA LYS A 208 9.43 24.30 -12.39
C LYS A 208 10.62 23.78 -13.20
N GLU A 209 11.79 24.40 -13.08
CA GLU A 209 12.96 24.01 -13.85
C GLU A 209 13.47 22.63 -13.45
N LEU A 210 13.51 22.33 -12.15
CA LEU A 210 13.86 20.99 -11.67
C LEU A 210 12.92 19.92 -12.25
N LEU A 211 11.61 20.18 -12.27
CA LEU A 211 10.64 19.26 -12.89
C LEU A 211 10.90 19.06 -14.39
N ARG A 212 11.20 20.12 -15.13
CA ARG A 212 11.54 20.03 -16.56
C ARG A 212 12.80 19.21 -16.79
N GLU A 213 13.85 19.47 -16.01
CA GLU A 213 15.11 18.74 -16.11
C GLU A 213 14.93 17.25 -15.79
N ASP A 214 14.19 16.92 -14.73
CA ASP A 214 13.90 15.54 -14.34
C ASP A 214 13.11 14.80 -15.44
N ILE A 215 12.11 15.45 -16.04
CA ILE A 215 11.35 14.86 -17.15
C ILE A 215 12.23 14.68 -18.39
N LYS A 216 13.01 15.70 -18.77
CA LYS A 216 13.92 15.63 -19.93
C LYS A 216 14.94 14.50 -19.77
N ARG A 217 15.54 14.37 -18.58
CA ARG A 217 16.50 13.29 -18.24
C ARG A 217 15.86 11.92 -18.35
N ASN A 218 14.57 11.82 -18.00
CA ASN A 218 13.81 10.58 -17.97
C ASN A 218 12.78 10.46 -19.12
N GLN A 219 13.01 11.13 -20.25
CA GLN A 219 12.04 11.26 -21.36
C GLN A 219 11.52 9.91 -21.87
N LYS A 220 12.35 8.88 -21.89
CA LYS A 220 11.96 7.51 -22.28
C LYS A 220 10.91 6.93 -21.34
N ASN A 221 11.04 7.14 -20.03
CA ASN A 221 10.07 6.63 -19.05
C ASN A 221 8.82 7.51 -19.04
N PHE A 222 8.97 8.82 -19.21
CA PHE A 222 7.85 9.76 -19.30
C PHE A 222 6.94 9.48 -20.50
N SER A 223 7.52 9.35 -21.70
CA SER A 223 6.78 8.99 -22.92
C SER A 223 6.04 7.65 -22.82
N ARG A 224 6.59 6.68 -22.08
CA ARG A 224 6.00 5.35 -21.86
C ARG A 224 4.96 5.30 -20.73
N LEU A 225 4.72 6.40 -20.00
CA LEU A 225 3.72 6.42 -18.93
C LEU A 225 2.33 6.08 -19.51
N PRO A 226 1.63 5.07 -18.95
CA PRO A 226 0.24 4.81 -19.27
C PRO A 226 -0.62 6.02 -18.97
N ARG A 227 -1.71 6.22 -19.73
CA ARG A 227 -2.65 7.35 -19.50
C ARG A 227 -3.15 7.42 -18.06
N SER A 228 -3.37 6.27 -17.41
CA SER A 228 -3.79 6.21 -16.01
C SER A 228 -2.74 6.70 -15.00
N CYS A 229 -1.46 6.73 -15.37
CA CYS A 229 -0.36 7.23 -14.52
C CYS A 229 0.07 8.66 -14.91
N ARG A 230 -0.59 9.30 -15.89
CA ARG A 230 -0.24 10.65 -16.34
C ARG A 230 -0.93 11.69 -15.47
N ILE A 231 -0.18 12.74 -15.14
CA ILE A 231 -0.71 13.93 -14.47
C ILE A 231 -1.00 14.94 -15.57
N GLU A 232 -2.28 15.21 -15.83
CA GLU A 232 -2.70 16.04 -16.97
C GLU A 232 -2.07 17.43 -16.92
N GLU A 233 -1.94 18.02 -15.73
CA GLU A 233 -1.33 19.33 -15.57
C GLU A 233 0.17 19.31 -15.88
N VAL A 234 0.88 18.21 -15.60
CA VAL A 234 2.30 18.06 -15.96
C VAL A 234 2.45 17.93 -17.47
N ASP A 235 1.59 17.15 -18.11
CA ASP A 235 1.59 17.02 -19.58
C ASP A 235 1.36 18.39 -20.25
N ALA A 236 0.37 19.16 -19.78
CA ALA A 236 0.10 20.51 -20.27
C ALA A 236 1.29 21.47 -20.03
N PHE A 237 1.90 21.42 -18.85
CA PHE A 237 3.08 22.22 -18.51
C PHE A 237 4.28 21.93 -19.42
N MET A 238 4.50 20.66 -19.77
CA MET A 238 5.58 20.27 -20.69
C MET A 238 5.30 20.68 -22.14
N CYS A 239 4.03 20.68 -22.58
CA CYS A 239 3.66 21.15 -23.92
C CYS A 239 3.79 22.66 -24.10
N GLY A 240 3.53 23.46 -23.06
CA GLY A 240 3.69 24.93 -23.10
C GLY A 240 5.14 25.42 -22.96
N SER A 241 6.10 24.50 -22.75
CA SER A 241 7.53 24.80 -22.57
C SER A 241 8.41 24.37 -23.75
N LEU A 242 7.80 23.87 -24.85
CA LEU A 242 8.45 23.50 -26.12
C LEU A 242 8.09 24.51 -27.21
#